data_AF-A0A9Q1HNX0-F1
#
_entry.id   AF-A0A9Q1HNX0-F1
#
_cell.length_a   1.000
_cell.length_b   1.000
_cell.length_c   1.000
_cell.angle_alpha   90.00
_cell.angle_beta   90.00
_cell.angle_gamma   90.00
#
_symmetry.space_group_name_H-M   'P 1'
#
loop_
_entity.id
_entity.type
_entity.pdbx_description
1 polymer ?
#
loop_
_entity_poly.entity_id
_entity_poly.type
_entity_poly.pdbx_seq_one_letter_code
_entity_poly.pdbx_strand_id
1 'polypeptide(L)'
;SGEERVVKHLKFTRWPDHGTPPSSAQLLRFLHCMRAAHAQGPLIVHCSAGIGRTGVLICTDVILGLIERDLSINVSDIVKEMRLQRYGMVQTKEQYLFCYKVWLDALQSILLRHGNRWQPENPSDSQPIPVNHDYFPQHWSPLPKEEIISIYF
;
A
#
# COMPACT_ATOMS: atom_id res chain seq x y z
N SER A 1 -16.55 -30.99 -12.47
CA SER A 1 -16.11 -29.84 -13.28
C SER A 1 -14.59 -29.83 -13.28
N GLY A 2 -13.95 -29.95 -14.45
CA GLY A 2 -12.48 -29.96 -14.59
C GLY A 2 -11.92 -28.58 -14.91
N GLU A 3 -12.34 -27.55 -14.17
CA GLU A 3 -11.85 -26.19 -14.39
C GLU A 3 -10.50 -26.01 -13.70
N GLU A 4 -9.49 -25.58 -14.45
CA GLU A 4 -8.16 -25.27 -13.95
C GLU A 4 -7.94 -23.76 -13.87
N ARG A 5 -7.21 -23.30 -12.86
CA ARG A 5 -6.86 -21.89 -12.65
C ARG A 5 -5.39 -21.74 -12.29
N VAL A 6 -4.76 -20.72 -12.83
CA VAL A 6 -3.37 -20.37 -12.52
C VAL A 6 -3.35 -19.44 -11.30
N VAL A 7 -2.59 -19.82 -10.28
CA VAL A 7 -2.40 -19.03 -9.05
C VAL A 7 -0.96 -18.55 -8.99
N LYS A 8 -0.76 -17.22 -8.89
CA LYS A 8 0.57 -16.64 -8.69
C LYS A 8 0.84 -16.55 -7.18
N HIS A 9 1.84 -17.28 -6.70
CA HIS A 9 2.19 -17.28 -5.28
C HIS A 9 3.46 -16.48 -5.02
N LEU A 10 3.34 -15.36 -4.29
CA LEU A 10 4.46 -14.48 -3.94
C LEU A 10 4.86 -14.71 -2.48
N LYS A 11 6.15 -14.95 -2.22
CA LYS A 11 6.65 -15.20 -0.86
C LYS A 11 7.70 -14.16 -0.46
N PHE A 12 7.44 -13.45 0.64
CA PHE A 12 8.41 -12.56 1.25
C PHE A 12 9.13 -13.31 2.37
N THR A 13 10.36 -13.76 2.13
CA THR A 13 11.02 -14.76 2.99
C THR A 13 11.72 -14.21 4.23
N ARG A 14 12.01 -12.91 4.31
CA ARG A 14 12.86 -12.31 5.36
C ARG A 14 12.08 -11.38 6.28
N TRP A 15 10.90 -11.79 6.74
CA TRP A 15 10.09 -11.00 7.67
C TRP A 15 9.75 -11.83 8.92
N PRO A 16 10.45 -11.59 10.05
CA PRO A 16 10.23 -12.35 11.28
C PRO A 16 8.84 -12.10 11.86
N ASP A 17 8.28 -13.10 12.54
CA ASP A 17 7.01 -12.93 13.23
C ASP A 17 7.12 -11.91 14.37
N HIS A 18 6.05 -11.13 14.60
CA HIS A 18 6.02 -9.98 15.52
C HIS A 18 7.02 -8.84 15.24
N GLY A 19 7.90 -8.98 14.25
CA GLY A 19 8.85 -7.94 13.85
C GLY A 19 8.41 -7.14 12.62
N THR A 20 9.36 -6.39 12.07
CA THR A 20 9.21 -5.57 10.87
C THR A 20 10.03 -6.14 9.71
N PRO A 21 9.76 -5.74 8.45
CA PRO A 21 10.66 -6.03 7.36
C PRO A 21 12.08 -5.46 7.62
N PRO A 22 13.13 -6.01 7.01
CA PRO A 22 14.51 -5.55 7.20
C PRO A 22 14.72 -4.12 6.69
N SER A 23 13.96 -3.72 5.67
CA SER A 23 13.89 -2.34 5.22
C SER A 23 12.58 -2.04 4.50
N SER A 24 12.16 -0.78 4.53
CA SER A 24 11.05 -0.24 3.74
C SER A 24 11.27 -0.47 2.26
N ALA A 25 12.49 -0.23 1.75
CA ALA A 25 12.82 -0.45 0.34
C ALA A 25 12.59 -1.90 -0.12
N GLN A 26 12.85 -2.91 0.73
CA GLN A 26 12.55 -4.30 0.40
C GLN A 26 11.03 -4.55 0.32
N LEU A 27 10.26 -4.00 1.27
CA LEU A 27 8.80 -4.11 1.25
C LEU A 27 8.21 -3.41 0.02
N LEU A 28 8.67 -2.20 -0.30
CA LEU A 28 8.21 -1.44 -1.47
C LEU A 28 8.48 -2.17 -2.78
N ARG A 29 9.66 -2.80 -2.94
CA ARG A 29 9.95 -3.64 -4.11
C ARG A 29 9.00 -4.83 -4.21
N PHE A 30 8.71 -5.49 -3.08
CA PHE A 30 7.77 -6.59 -3.07
C PHE A 30 6.34 -6.15 -3.43
N LEU A 31 5.88 -5.02 -2.88
CA LEU A 31 4.59 -4.41 -3.23
C LEU A 31 4.51 -4.05 -4.72
N HIS A 32 5.60 -3.55 -5.31
CA HIS A 32 5.65 -3.28 -6.74
C HIS A 32 5.47 -4.58 -7.56
N CYS A 33 6.17 -5.66 -7.20
CA CYS A 33 5.98 -6.96 -7.83
C CYS A 33 4.56 -7.51 -7.63
N MET A 34 3.99 -7.33 -6.45
CA MET A 34 2.62 -7.72 -6.13
C MET A 34 1.61 -7.00 -7.01
N ARG A 35 1.68 -5.66 -7.09
CA ARG A 35 0.81 -4.85 -7.94
C ARG A 35 0.98 -5.18 -9.42
N ALA A 36 2.21 -5.42 -9.88
CA ALA A 36 2.47 -5.79 -11.27
C ALA A 36 1.94 -7.20 -11.63
N ALA A 37 1.92 -8.11 -10.67
CA ALA A 37 1.37 -9.46 -10.87
C ALA A 37 -0.17 -9.48 -10.81
N HIS A 38 -0.79 -8.50 -10.15
CA HIS A 38 -2.23 -8.45 -9.86
C HIS A 38 -3.01 -7.88 -11.04
N ALA A 39 -3.93 -8.69 -11.57
CA ALA A 39 -4.82 -8.25 -12.64
C ALA A 39 -6.18 -7.79 -12.10
N GLN A 40 -6.88 -8.66 -11.36
CA GLN A 40 -8.25 -8.41 -10.92
C GLN A 40 -8.62 -9.25 -9.69
N GLY A 41 -9.74 -8.90 -9.04
CA GLY A 41 -10.26 -9.64 -7.90
C GLY A 41 -9.48 -9.41 -6.60
N PRO A 42 -9.92 -10.04 -5.49
CA PRO A 42 -9.26 -9.88 -4.20
C PRO A 42 -7.89 -10.56 -4.16
N LEU A 43 -6.93 -9.90 -3.52
CA LEU A 43 -5.63 -10.49 -3.17
C LEU A 43 -5.76 -11.30 -1.88
N ILE A 44 -5.23 -12.52 -1.88
CA ILE A 44 -5.09 -13.31 -0.67
C ILE A 44 -3.75 -12.97 -0.02
N VAL A 45 -3.82 -12.35 1.16
CA VAL A 45 -2.63 -11.97 1.94
C VAL A 45 -2.66 -12.69 3.26
N HIS A 46 -1.62 -13.47 3.56
CA HIS A 46 -1.56 -14.21 4.81
C HIS A 46 -0.14 -14.29 5.38
N CYS A 47 -0.07 -14.46 6.70
CA CYS A 47 1.14 -14.79 7.43
C CYS A 47 0.84 -16.01 8.32
N SER A 48 1.38 -16.06 9.54
CA SER A 48 0.96 -17.06 10.54
C SER A 48 -0.50 -16.82 11.02
N ALA A 49 -0.75 -15.74 11.77
CA ALA A 49 -2.10 -15.41 12.28
C ALA A 49 -2.95 -14.54 11.31
N GLY A 50 -2.35 -14.07 10.22
CA GLY A 50 -3.01 -13.20 9.22
C GLY A 50 -3.41 -11.82 9.76
N ILE A 51 -2.64 -11.24 10.70
CA ILE A 51 -2.96 -9.93 11.31
C ILE A 51 -1.77 -8.97 11.39
N GLY A 52 -0.59 -9.43 11.81
CA GLY A 52 0.58 -8.57 12.01
C GLY A 52 1.23 -8.14 10.68
N ARG A 53 1.95 -9.08 10.05
CA ARG A 53 2.67 -8.85 8.78
C ARG A 53 1.70 -8.53 7.63
N THR A 54 0.58 -9.26 7.58
CA THR A 54 -0.56 -8.97 6.69
C THR A 54 -1.05 -7.53 6.84
N GLY A 55 -1.25 -7.06 8.08
CA GLY A 55 -1.70 -5.69 8.33
C GLY A 55 -0.69 -4.64 7.88
N VAL A 56 0.60 -4.87 8.08
CA VAL A 56 1.63 -3.92 7.62
C VAL A 56 1.68 -3.87 6.08
N LEU A 57 1.58 -5.01 5.40
CA LEU A 57 1.54 -5.03 3.92
C LEU A 57 0.34 -4.22 3.41
N ILE A 58 -0.87 -4.50 3.91
CA ILE A 58 -2.10 -3.84 3.48
C ILE A 58 -2.06 -2.35 3.80
N CYS A 59 -1.66 -1.97 5.01
CA CYS A 59 -1.50 -0.56 5.41
C CYS A 59 -0.56 0.18 4.45
N THR A 60 0.58 -0.44 4.14
CA THR A 60 1.57 0.14 3.25
C THR A 60 1.03 0.30 1.83
N ASP A 61 0.31 -0.70 1.32
CA ASP A 61 -0.33 -0.63 0.00
C ASP A 61 -1.37 0.51 -0.08
N VAL A 62 -2.19 0.68 0.97
CA VAL A 62 -3.13 1.80 1.08
C VAL A 62 -2.40 3.14 1.11
N ILE A 63 -1.35 3.29 1.93
CA ILE A 63 -0.52 4.50 2.00
C ILE A 63 0.01 4.90 0.61
N LEU A 64 0.59 3.95 -0.13
CA LEU A 64 1.11 4.21 -1.47
C LEU A 64 0.00 4.63 -2.44
N GLY A 65 -1.15 3.96 -2.38
CA GLY A 65 -2.30 4.32 -3.20
C GLY A 65 -2.90 5.69 -2.88
N LEU A 66 -2.77 6.16 -1.63
CA LEU A 66 -3.17 7.52 -1.24
C LEU A 66 -2.15 8.55 -1.73
N ILE A 67 -0.84 8.27 -1.62
CA ILE A 67 0.22 9.12 -2.19
C ILE A 67 0.01 9.30 -3.69
N GLU A 68 -0.20 8.22 -4.43
CA GLU A 68 -0.39 8.24 -5.90
C GLU A 68 -1.60 9.07 -6.34
N ARG A 69 -2.58 9.28 -5.44
CA ARG A 69 -3.80 10.05 -5.68
C ARG A 69 -3.78 11.44 -5.06
N ASP A 70 -2.66 11.83 -4.47
CA ASP A 70 -2.50 13.09 -3.73
C ASP A 70 -3.56 13.30 -2.63
N LEU A 71 -3.83 12.22 -1.87
CA LEU A 71 -4.80 12.22 -0.79
C LEU A 71 -4.14 12.26 0.59
N SER A 72 -4.85 12.84 1.56
CA SER A 72 -4.41 12.90 2.96
C SER A 72 -4.23 11.51 3.56
N ILE A 73 -3.15 11.30 4.31
CA ILE A 73 -2.82 10.02 4.93
C ILE A 73 -2.88 10.15 6.45
N ASN A 74 -3.72 9.33 7.07
CA ASN A 74 -3.72 9.10 8.51
C ASN A 74 -3.57 7.60 8.80
N VAL A 75 -2.36 7.18 9.18
CA VAL A 75 -2.06 5.77 9.46
C VAL A 75 -2.92 5.22 10.60
N SER A 76 -3.31 6.04 11.58
CA SER A 76 -4.17 5.62 12.68
C SER A 76 -5.56 5.24 12.19
N ASP A 77 -6.14 6.07 11.33
CA ASP A 77 -7.46 5.81 10.74
C ASP A 77 -7.42 4.59 9.82
N ILE A 78 -6.39 4.46 8.97
CA ILE A 78 -6.21 3.28 8.11
C ILE A 78 -6.16 2.00 8.96
N VAL A 79 -5.38 1.98 10.04
CA VAL A 79 -5.26 0.81 10.92
C VAL A 79 -6.56 0.55 11.68
N LYS A 80 -7.25 1.59 12.12
CA LYS A 80 -8.57 1.48 12.76
C LYS A 80 -9.58 0.83 11.82
N GLU A 81 -9.68 1.30 10.58
CA GLU A 81 -10.57 0.73 9.56
C GLU A 81 -10.23 -0.73 9.24
N MET A 82 -8.94 -1.06 9.10
CA MET A 82 -8.54 -2.47 8.93
C MET A 82 -8.95 -3.35 10.13
N ARG A 83 -8.87 -2.82 11.36
CA ARG A 83 -9.25 -3.54 12.58
C ARG A 83 -10.77 -3.74 12.71
N LEU A 84 -11.58 -2.89 12.08
CA LEU A 84 -13.03 -3.10 11.97
C LEU A 84 -13.37 -4.29 11.07
N GLN A 85 -12.55 -4.58 10.06
CA GLN A 85 -12.76 -5.69 9.14
C GLN A 85 -12.11 -7.00 9.62
N ARG A 86 -10.95 -6.91 10.27
CA ARG A 86 -10.27 -8.05 10.90
C ARG A 86 -9.58 -7.59 12.17
N TYR A 87 -10.04 -8.10 13.32
CA TYR A 87 -9.47 -7.74 14.61
C TYR A 87 -7.96 -7.99 14.67
N GLY A 88 -7.22 -7.04 15.26
CA GLY A 88 -5.79 -7.18 15.53
C GLY A 88 -4.84 -6.84 14.38
N MET A 89 -5.34 -6.31 13.25
CA MET A 89 -4.50 -5.85 12.13
C MET A 89 -3.42 -4.85 12.60
N VAL A 90 -2.18 -5.09 12.17
CA VAL A 90 -0.96 -4.46 12.68
C VAL A 90 -0.81 -4.71 14.19
N GLN A 91 -0.01 -5.71 14.55
CA GLN A 91 -0.07 -6.34 15.86
C GLN A 91 0.83 -5.68 16.91
N THR A 92 2.03 -5.25 16.52
CA THR A 92 3.02 -4.69 17.45
C THR A 92 3.22 -3.19 17.24
N LYS A 93 3.75 -2.51 18.26
CA LYS A 93 4.11 -1.08 18.18
C LYS A 93 5.14 -0.86 17.08
N GLU A 94 6.11 -1.76 16.96
CA GLU A 94 7.19 -1.70 15.98
C GLU A 94 6.64 -1.78 14.55
N GLN A 95 5.65 -2.66 14.32
CA GLN A 95 4.93 -2.76 13.05
C GLN A 95 4.15 -1.48 12.72
N TYR A 96 3.49 -0.88 13.72
CA TYR A 96 2.76 0.37 13.54
C TYR A 96 3.70 1.53 13.19
N LEU A 97 4.81 1.69 13.92
CA LEU A 97 5.85 2.68 13.63
C LEU A 97 6.49 2.45 12.25
N PHE A 98 6.63 1.18 11.84
CA PHE A 98 7.15 0.85 10.51
C PHE A 98 6.24 1.37 9.38
N CYS A 99 4.92 1.39 9.55
CA CYS A 99 4.00 1.95 8.56
C CYS A 99 4.27 3.46 8.34
N TYR A 100 4.50 4.23 9.42
CA TYR A 100 4.92 5.62 9.33
C TYR A 100 6.30 5.77 8.68
N LYS A 101 7.24 4.87 9.00
CA LYS A 101 8.57 4.87 8.39
C LYS A 101 8.48 4.71 6.88
N VAL A 102 7.64 3.79 6.38
CA VAL A 102 7.46 3.61 4.93
C VAL A 102 6.90 4.86 4.28
N TRP A 103 5.89 5.50 4.91
CA TRP A 103 5.34 6.76 4.43
C TRP A 103 6.42 7.84 4.32
N LEU A 104 7.21 8.04 5.38
CA LEU A 104 8.32 9.00 5.40
C LEU A 104 9.34 8.72 4.29
N ASP A 105 9.79 7.46 4.16
CA ASP A 105 10.78 7.06 3.17
C ASP A 105 10.25 7.27 1.73
N ALA A 106 8.96 7.06 1.50
CA ALA A 106 8.31 7.33 0.22
C ALA A 106 8.30 8.84 -0.11
N LEU A 107 7.93 9.69 0.85
CA LEU A 107 7.96 11.15 0.68
C LEU A 107 9.38 11.67 0.42
N GLN A 108 10.36 11.20 1.19
CA GLN A 108 11.77 11.56 0.97
C GLN A 108 12.24 11.15 -0.44
N SER A 109 11.84 9.96 -0.89
CA SER A 109 12.17 9.49 -2.24
C SER A 109 11.55 10.36 -3.34
N ILE A 110 10.35 10.88 -3.13
CA ILE A 110 9.68 11.81 -4.05
C ILE A 110 10.42 13.16 -4.06
N LEU A 111 10.67 13.75 -2.87
CA LEU A 111 11.37 15.03 -2.74
C LEU A 111 12.75 15.02 -3.43
N LEU A 112 13.54 13.96 -3.22
CA LEU A 112 14.85 13.81 -3.84
C LEU A 112 14.80 13.75 -5.37
N ARG A 113 13.72 13.21 -5.96
CA ARG A 113 13.55 13.11 -7.41
C ARG A 113 13.07 14.41 -8.04
N HIS A 114 12.24 15.18 -7.33
CA HIS A 114 11.68 16.43 -7.85
C HIS A 114 12.60 17.66 -7.62
N GLY A 115 13.74 17.48 -6.93
CA GLY A 115 14.55 18.58 -6.41
C GLY A 115 13.77 19.34 -5.32
N ASN A 116 14.47 20.08 -4.44
CA ASN A 116 13.83 20.89 -3.39
C ASN A 116 13.02 22.07 -3.98
N ARG A 117 11.90 21.78 -4.66
CA ARG A 117 10.90 22.74 -5.12
C ARG A 117 9.75 22.85 -4.09
N TRP A 118 10.01 22.50 -2.84
CA TRP A 118 9.09 22.84 -1.77
C TRP A 118 9.48 24.21 -1.24
N GLN A 119 8.68 25.22 -1.57
CA GLN A 119 8.69 26.50 -0.88
C GLN A 119 7.62 26.41 0.22
N PRO A 120 7.92 26.80 1.47
CA PRO A 120 6.87 26.91 2.49
C PRO A 120 5.83 27.89 1.98
N GLU A 121 4.56 27.51 2.02
CA GLU A 121 3.46 28.38 1.60
C GLU A 121 3.52 29.68 2.39
N ASN A 122 3.50 30.81 1.66
CA ASN A 122 3.39 32.13 2.27
C ASN A 122 1.97 32.23 2.84
N PRO A 123 1.76 32.63 4.11
CA PRO A 123 0.42 32.65 4.74
C PRO A 123 -0.62 33.53 4.02
N SER A 124 -0.19 34.32 3.04
CA SER A 124 -1.03 35.19 2.20
C SER A 124 -1.68 34.48 0.99
N ASP A 125 -1.23 33.29 0.59
CA ASP A 125 -1.64 32.64 -0.68
C ASP A 125 -2.82 31.67 -0.50
N SER A 126 -3.77 31.99 0.39
CA SER A 126 -5.01 31.23 0.57
C SER A 126 -6.05 31.55 -0.50
N GLN A 127 -5.70 31.36 -1.77
CA GLN A 127 -6.70 31.23 -2.82
C GLN A 127 -7.00 29.74 -3.04
N PRO A 128 -8.28 29.31 -2.99
CA PRO A 128 -8.63 27.92 -3.21
C PRO A 128 -8.17 27.49 -4.60
N ILE A 129 -7.41 26.40 -4.67
CA ILE A 129 -6.98 25.77 -5.92
C ILE A 129 -8.25 25.34 -6.68
N PRO A 130 -8.46 25.78 -7.93
CA PRO A 130 -9.59 25.32 -8.71
C PRO A 130 -9.44 23.83 -9.00
N VAL A 131 -10.43 23.03 -8.59
CA VAL A 131 -10.49 21.61 -8.88
C VAL A 131 -10.82 21.46 -10.36
N ASN A 132 -9.83 21.10 -11.18
CA ASN A 132 -10.03 20.81 -12.60
C ASN A 132 -10.43 19.33 -12.76
N HIS A 133 -11.66 19.08 -13.18
CA HIS A 133 -12.25 17.74 -13.28
C HIS A 133 -11.85 16.96 -14.56
N ASP A 134 -11.06 17.53 -15.46
CA ASP A 134 -10.92 17.02 -16.83
C ASP A 134 -9.58 16.37 -17.19
N TYR A 135 -8.79 15.91 -16.21
CA TYR A 135 -7.61 15.08 -16.49
C TYR A 135 -7.90 13.58 -16.29
N PHE A 136 -8.12 12.90 -17.42
CA PHE A 136 -7.89 11.48 -17.74
C PHE A 136 -9.12 10.60 -18.11
N PRO A 137 -8.93 9.68 -19.08
CA PRO A 137 -9.96 9.29 -20.04
C PRO A 137 -10.94 8.23 -19.52
N GLN A 138 -12.19 8.39 -19.95
CA GLN A 138 -13.28 7.44 -19.76
C GLN A 138 -13.17 6.31 -20.81
N HIS A 139 -12.47 5.23 -20.49
CA HIS A 139 -12.91 3.85 -20.74
C HIS A 139 -11.86 2.84 -20.27
N TRP A 140 -12.29 1.72 -19.69
CA TRP A 140 -11.54 0.48 -19.70
C TRP A 140 -12.53 -0.64 -19.97
N SER A 141 -12.34 -1.36 -21.08
CA SER A 141 -13.14 -2.53 -21.42
C SER A 141 -12.72 -3.72 -20.55
N PRO A 142 -13.65 -4.53 -20.02
CA PRO A 142 -13.28 -5.68 -19.21
C PRO A 142 -12.75 -6.83 -20.08
N LEU A 143 -11.66 -7.47 -19.66
CA LEU A 143 -11.21 -8.79 -20.15
C LEU A 143 -11.25 -9.81 -18.99
N PRO A 144 -11.44 -11.12 -19.26
CA PRO A 144 -11.92 -12.05 -18.26
C PRO A 144 -10.83 -12.96 -17.67
N LYS A 145 -10.87 -13.12 -16.34
CA LYS A 145 -10.84 -14.34 -15.52
C LYS A 145 -9.99 -14.12 -14.26
N GLU A 146 -10.56 -14.58 -13.15
CA GLU A 146 -10.13 -14.39 -11.76
C GLU A 146 -8.71 -14.92 -11.50
N GLU A 147 -7.72 -14.03 -11.47
CA GLU A 147 -6.38 -14.34 -10.98
C GLU A 147 -6.35 -14.16 -9.45
N ILE A 148 -6.07 -15.24 -8.72
CA ILE A 148 -5.82 -15.17 -7.28
C ILE A 148 -4.30 -15.07 -7.08
N ILE A 149 -3.86 -14.02 -6.39
CA ILE A 149 -2.50 -13.96 -5.84
C ILE A 149 -2.58 -14.36 -4.39
N SER A 150 -1.73 -15.31 -4.00
CA SER A 150 -1.50 -15.67 -2.61
C SER A 150 -0.15 -15.13 -2.16
N ILE A 151 -0.15 -14.36 -1.08
CA ILE A 151 1.03 -13.76 -0.48
C ILE A 151 1.32 -14.44 0.85
N TYR A 152 2.51 -15.02 0.97
CA TYR A 152 3.00 -15.67 2.18
C TYR A 152 4.17 -14.89 2.78
N PHE A 153 4.14 -14.70 4.11
CA PHE A 153 5.26 -14.18 4.92
C PHE A 153 5.84 -15.26 5.83
#